data_AF-A0A8S3HZ69-F1
#
_entry.id   AF-A0A8S3HZ69-F1
#
_cell.length_a   1.000
_cell.length_b   1.000
_cell.length_c   1.000
_cell.angle_alpha   90.00
_cell.angle_beta   90.00
_cell.angle_gamma   90.00
#
_symmetry.space_group_name_H-M   'P 1'
#
loop_
_entity.id
_entity.type
_entity.pdbx_description
1 polymer ?
#
loop_
_entity_poly.entity_id
_entity_poly.type
_entity_poly.pdbx_seq_one_letter_code
_entity_poly.pdbx_strand_id
1 'polypeptide(L)'
;ELLRREKQQSNLNSTENRTLFGPAKPKEIREIISKCQILCMTCSGVGILEPSLKFPFILIDEASQVTEPNILIPLVRITDQIVLVGDQKQ
;
A
#
# COMPACT_ATOMS: atom_id res chain seq x y z
N GLU A 1 22.59 -20.15 -36.24
CA GLU A 1 22.48 -20.51 -34.79
C GLU A 1 22.48 -19.30 -33.84
N LEU A 2 23.28 -18.26 -34.10
CA LEU A 2 23.34 -17.05 -33.25
C LEU A 2 21.99 -16.32 -33.07
N LEU A 3 21.21 -16.13 -34.14
CA LEU A 3 19.87 -15.51 -34.08
C LEU A 3 18.86 -16.27 -33.20
N ARG A 4 19.07 -17.59 -33.01
CA ARG A 4 18.20 -18.43 -32.18
C ARG A 4 18.55 -18.27 -30.69
N ARG A 5 19.82 -17.98 -30.38
CA ARG A 5 20.31 -17.70 -29.03
C ARG A 5 19.90 -16.31 -28.53
N GLU A 6 19.91 -15.29 -29.39
CA GLU A 6 19.47 -13.93 -29.04
C GLU A 6 17.96 -13.87 -28.74
N LYS A 7 17.12 -14.56 -29.51
CA LYS A 7 15.68 -14.64 -29.23
C LYS A 7 15.39 -15.36 -27.91
N GLN A 8 16.15 -16.41 -27.58
CA GLN A 8 16.03 -17.10 -26.28
C GLN A 8 16.46 -16.20 -25.11
N GLN A 9 17.56 -15.47 -25.23
CA GLN A 9 17.97 -14.50 -24.20
C GLN A 9 16.97 -13.34 -24.03
N SER A 10 16.38 -12.83 -25.11
CA SER A 10 15.36 -11.78 -25.00
C SER A 10 14.08 -12.27 -24.31
N ASN A 11 13.66 -13.52 -24.58
CA ASN A 11 12.48 -14.12 -23.96
C ASN A 11 12.69 -14.53 -22.49
N LEU A 12 13.91 -14.92 -22.11
CA LEU A 12 14.28 -15.16 -20.71
C LEU A 12 14.25 -13.85 -19.91
N ASN A 13 14.85 -12.79 -20.45
CA ASN A 13 14.86 -11.47 -19.80
C ASN A 13 13.45 -10.84 -19.69
N SER A 14 12.57 -11.06 -20.66
CA SER A 14 11.20 -10.52 -20.62
C SER A 14 10.29 -11.26 -19.63
N THR A 15 10.56 -12.54 -19.37
CA THR A 15 9.74 -13.37 -18.47
C THR A 15 10.19 -13.21 -17.02
N GLU A 16 11.50 -13.13 -16.77
CA GLU A 16 12.07 -12.90 -15.43
C GLU A 16 11.77 -11.49 -14.90
N ASN A 17 11.75 -10.46 -15.76
CA ASN A 17 11.40 -9.09 -15.35
C ASN A 17 9.92 -8.91 -14.98
N ARG A 18 9.00 -9.73 -15.50
CA ARG A 18 7.57 -9.67 -15.12
C ARG A 18 7.31 -10.30 -13.75
N THR A 19 8.10 -11.29 -13.36
CA THR A 19 8.02 -11.91 -12.02
C THR A 19 8.71 -11.09 -10.94
N LEU A 20 9.70 -10.26 -11.29
CA LEU A 20 10.41 -9.39 -10.34
C LEU A 20 9.53 -8.23 -9.81
N PHE A 21 8.54 -7.78 -10.59
CA PHE A 21 7.61 -6.71 -10.23
C PHE A 21 6.14 -7.14 -10.33
N GLY A 22 5.86 -8.44 -10.13
CA GLY A 22 4.48 -8.91 -9.97
C GLY A 22 3.86 -8.36 -8.69
N PRO A 23 2.52 -8.28 -8.58
CA PRO A 23 1.89 -7.89 -7.33
C PRO A 23 2.35 -8.84 -6.21
N ALA A 24 2.88 -8.27 -5.13
CA ALA A 24 3.34 -9.04 -3.98
C ALA A 24 2.20 -9.94 -3.47
N LYS A 25 2.52 -11.18 -3.10
CA LYS A 25 1.50 -12.10 -2.61
C LYS A 25 0.96 -11.58 -1.27
N PRO A 26 -0.32 -11.82 -0.92
CA PRO A 26 -0.89 -11.32 0.34
C PRO A 26 -0.08 -11.68 1.59
N LYS A 27 0.59 -12.85 1.60
CA LYS A 27 1.48 -13.27 2.69
C LYS A 27 2.74 -12.40 2.80
N GLU A 28 3.36 -12.04 1.67
CA GLU A 28 4.56 -11.21 1.63
C GLU A 28 4.23 -9.78 2.09
N ILE A 29 3.09 -9.24 1.65
CA ILE A 29 2.58 -7.92 2.10
C ILE A 29 2.39 -7.92 3.62
N ARG A 30 1.75 -8.97 4.18
CA ARG A 30 1.54 -9.08 5.62
C ARG A 30 2.85 -9.13 6.40
N GLU A 31 3.85 -9.85 5.89
CA GLU A 31 5.17 -9.92 6.52
C GLU A 31 5.87 -8.57 6.50
N ILE A 32 5.83 -7.85 5.38
CA ILE A 32 6.39 -6.49 5.27
C ILE A 32 5.70 -5.56 6.27
N ILE A 33 4.36 -5.51 6.27
CA ILE A 33 3.58 -4.66 7.18
C ILE A 33 3.91 -4.96 8.65
N SER A 34 4.05 -6.24 9.02
CA SER A 34 4.38 -6.63 10.41
C SER A 34 5.74 -6.13 10.90
N LYS A 35 6.66 -5.80 9.98
CA LYS A 35 7.99 -5.26 10.27
C LYS A 35 8.04 -3.73 10.19
N CYS A 36 7.00 -3.10 9.66
CA CYS A 36 6.91 -1.65 9.54
C CYS A 36 6.56 -1.01 10.89
N GLN A 37 7.34 -0.01 11.30
CA GLN A 37 6.98 0.85 12.44
C GLN A 37 5.95 1.91 12.04
N ILE A 38 5.98 2.36 10.79
CA ILE A 38 5.09 3.37 10.21
C ILE A 38 4.61 2.86 8.86
N LEU A 39 3.32 3.02 8.58
CA LEU A 39 2.70 2.66 7.31
C LEU A 39 2.04 3.91 6.71
N CYS A 40 2.60 4.42 5.60
CA CYS A 40 2.08 5.60 4.92
C CYS A 40 1.20 5.19 3.73
N MET A 41 -0.05 5.62 3.73
CA MET A 41 -1.03 5.26 2.71
C MET A 41 -2.06 6.37 2.52
N THR A 42 -2.77 6.35 1.38
CA THR A 42 -4.00 7.15 1.23
C THR A 42 -5.13 6.55 2.06
N CYS A 43 -6.12 7.36 2.44
CA CYS A 43 -7.30 6.88 3.17
C CYS A 43 -8.01 5.72 2.43
N SER A 44 -8.16 5.81 1.11
CA SER A 44 -8.73 4.74 0.29
C SER A 44 -7.85 3.50 0.18
N GLY A 45 -6.53 3.67 0.20
CA GLY A 45 -5.58 2.56 0.20
C GLY A 45 -5.71 1.66 1.43
N VAL A 46 -6.16 2.20 2.57
CA VAL A 46 -6.42 1.41 3.81
C VAL A 46 -7.48 0.33 3.60
N GLY A 47 -8.39 0.51 2.64
CA GLY A 47 -9.42 -0.46 2.31
C GLY A 47 -8.88 -1.80 1.78
N ILE A 48 -7.64 -1.85 1.27
CA ILE A 48 -7.04 -3.09 0.73
C ILE A 48 -6.44 -3.98 1.82
N LEU A 49 -6.23 -3.44 3.03
CA LEU A 49 -5.62 -4.18 4.12
C LEU A 49 -6.61 -5.16 4.74
N GLU A 50 -6.05 -6.17 5.40
CA GLU A 50 -6.86 -7.16 6.11
C GLU A 50 -7.74 -6.47 7.18
N PRO A 51 -9.04 -6.76 7.27
CA PRO A 51 -9.92 -6.08 8.21
C PRO A 51 -9.53 -6.19 9.70
N SER A 52 -8.80 -7.23 10.08
CA SER A 52 -8.32 -7.43 11.44
C SER A 52 -7.09 -6.57 11.79
N LEU A 53 -6.42 -5.98 10.79
CA LEU A 53 -5.29 -5.11 11.04
C LEU A 53 -5.79 -3.81 11.68
N LYS A 54 -5.20 -3.49 12.83
CA LYS A 54 -5.56 -2.32 13.64
C LYS A 54 -4.34 -1.45 13.88
N PHE A 55 -4.59 -0.16 14.05
CA PHE A 55 -3.55 0.84 14.27
C PHE A 55 -3.80 1.56 15.60
N PRO A 56 -2.85 1.50 16.55
CA PRO A 56 -2.93 2.29 17.78
C PRO A 56 -3.06 3.78 17.52
N PHE A 57 -2.27 4.26 16.56
CA PHE A 57 -2.18 5.66 16.19
C PHE A 57 -2.43 5.84 14.70
N ILE A 58 -3.27 6.81 14.35
CA ILE A 58 -3.51 7.23 12.97
C ILE A 58 -3.29 8.73 12.86
N LEU A 59 -2.44 9.15 11.92
CA LEU A 59 -2.28 10.54 11.51
C LEU A 59 -2.85 10.69 10.10
N ILE A 60 -3.83 11.57 9.94
CA ILE A 60 -4.38 11.92 8.62
C ILE A 60 -3.93 13.34 8.30
N ASP A 61 -3.06 13.47 7.30
CA ASP A 61 -2.66 14.75 6.72
C ASP A 61 -3.66 15.17 5.64
N GLU A 62 -3.75 16.47 5.38
CA GLU A 62 -4.72 17.09 4.46
C GLU A 62 -6.18 16.67 4.74
N ALA A 63 -6.54 16.46 6.00
CA ALA A 63 -7.85 15.99 6.44
C ALA A 63 -9.00 16.91 5.99
N SER A 64 -8.74 18.21 5.78
CA SER A 64 -9.71 19.15 5.22
C SER A 64 -10.09 18.86 3.76
N GLN A 65 -9.23 18.17 3.00
CA GLN A 65 -9.45 17.81 1.60
C GLN A 65 -10.07 16.42 1.42
N VAL A 66 -10.17 15.63 2.49
CA VAL A 66 -10.73 14.27 2.43
C VAL A 66 -12.22 14.31 2.72
N THR A 67 -13.02 13.65 1.89
CA THR A 67 -14.47 13.50 2.13
C THR A 67 -14.72 12.68 3.40
N GLU A 68 -15.79 12.99 4.13
CA GLU A 68 -16.15 12.26 5.36
C GLU A 68 -16.17 10.73 5.16
N PRO A 69 -16.75 10.16 4.07
CA PRO A 69 -16.73 8.72 3.86
C PRO A 69 -15.32 8.13 3.68
N ASN A 70 -14.38 8.89 3.11
CA ASN A 70 -13.00 8.44 2.95
C ASN A 70 -12.24 8.47 4.28
N ILE A 71 -12.48 9.47 5.14
CA ILE A 71 -11.88 9.52 6.48
C ILE A 71 -12.31 8.30 7.32
N LEU A 72 -13.53 7.79 7.12
CA LEU A 72 -14.02 6.62 7.85
C LEU A 72 -13.22 5.32 7.57
N ILE A 73 -12.60 5.20 6.39
CA ILE A 73 -11.86 3.99 5.98
C ILE A 73 -10.70 3.67 6.94
N PRO A 74 -9.78 4.60 7.25
CA PRO A 74 -8.81 4.39 8.32
C PRO A 74 -9.44 4.44 9.72
N LEU A 75 -10.46 5.26 9.94
CA LEU A 75 -11.03 5.48 11.27
C LEU A 75 -11.55 4.17 11.91
N VAL A 76 -12.16 3.28 11.12
CA VAL A 76 -12.63 1.97 11.64
C VAL A 76 -11.50 1.01 12.06
N ARG A 77 -10.24 1.37 11.81
CA ARG A 77 -9.06 0.57 12.14
C ARG A 77 -8.33 1.05 13.40
N ILE A 78 -8.74 2.18 13.99
CA ILE A 78 -8.09 2.73 15.18
C ILE A 78 -8.36 1.90 16.45
N THR A 79 -7.39 1.88 17.37
CA THR A 79 -7.60 1.37 18.75
C THR A 79 -7.45 2.42 19.83
N ASP A 80 -6.61 3.46 19.65
CA ASP A 80 -6.27 4.38 20.74
C ASP A 80 -6.46 5.87 20.38
N GLN A 81 -5.71 6.41 19.42
CA GLN A 81 -5.73 7.86 19.15
C GLN A 81 -5.58 8.23 17.67
N ILE A 82 -6.37 9.22 17.23
CA ILE A 82 -6.29 9.82 15.91
C ILE A 82 -5.88 11.29 16.01
N VAL A 83 -5.06 11.73 15.05
CA VAL A 83 -4.73 13.14 14.82
C VAL A 83 -5.11 13.48 13.38
N LEU A 84 -5.92 14.52 13.22
CA LEU A 84 -6.33 15.06 11.93
C LEU A 84 -5.62 16.40 11.72
N VAL A 85 -4.84 16.50 10.65
CA VAL A 85 -4.12 17.70 10.25
C VAL A 85 -4.69 18.16 8.91
N GLY A 86 -5.03 19.44 8.78
CA GLY A 86 -5.49 20.01 7.53
C GLY A 86 -5.83 21.49 7.70
N ASP A 87 -5.82 22.22 6.60
CA ASP A 87 -6.28 23.61 6.53
C ASP A 87 -7.55 23.68 5.69
N GLN A 88 -8.63 24.20 6.28
CA GLN A 88 -9.91 24.41 5.60
C GLN A 88 -9.86 25.53 4.54
N LYS A 89 -8.78 26.31 4.49
CA LYS A 89 -8.60 27.45 3.57
C LYS A 89 -7.57 27.21 2.46
N GLN A 90 -6.88 26.07 2.46
CA GLN A 90 -5.96 25.64 1.40
C GLN A 90 -6.74 24.89 0.32
#